data_AF-A0A9Q1M250-F1
#
_entry.id   AF-A0A9Q1M250-F1
#
_cell.length_a   1.000
_cell.length_b   1.000
_cell.length_c   1.000
_cell.angle_alpha   90.00
_cell.angle_beta   90.00
_cell.angle_gamma   90.00
#
_symmetry.space_group_name_H-M   'P 1'
#
loop_
_entity.id
_entity.type
_entity.pdbx_description
1 polymer ?
#
loop_
_entity_poly.entity_id
_entity_poly.type
_entity_poly.pdbx_seq_one_letter_code
_entity_poly.pdbx_strand_id
1 'polypeptide(L)'
;MIEKLKSLAFFMVLLVFVKSVKSEIPLAPALYVFGDSIFDSGNNNLLPTLAKADFKPYGLNFNGGATGRFTDGKTVADFIAEFLGLPFSPPYLSLRGSVKLTGLNYASGSCGLMDPISPCCITWANGTSACIPELVPCRNADKHYFWDGYHLTETVYRVIATKCFNGTSVCIPNNIKELVEG
;
A
#
# COMPACT_ATOMS: atom_id res chain seq x y z
N MET A 1 -20.32 -26.80 -49.22
CA MET A 1 -19.37 -25.66 -49.24
C MET A 1 -19.72 -24.61 -48.16
N ILE A 2 -20.99 -24.19 -48.10
CA ILE A 2 -21.48 -23.16 -47.16
C ILE A 2 -21.33 -23.54 -45.67
N GLU A 3 -21.61 -24.79 -45.28
CA GLU A 3 -21.51 -25.22 -43.87
C GLU A 3 -20.06 -25.22 -43.34
N LYS A 4 -19.07 -25.50 -44.20
CA LYS A 4 -17.65 -25.39 -43.83
C LYS A 4 -17.25 -23.93 -43.59
N LEU A 5 -17.83 -22.99 -44.35
CA LEU A 5 -17.56 -21.55 -44.23
C LEU A 5 -18.16 -20.96 -42.95
N LYS A 6 -19.36 -21.39 -42.56
CA LYS A 6 -20.01 -21.00 -41.29
C LYS A 6 -19.23 -21.51 -40.07
N SER A 7 -18.75 -22.75 -40.12
CA SER A 7 -17.93 -23.34 -39.06
C SER A 7 -16.59 -22.60 -38.91
N LEU A 8 -15.95 -22.24 -40.02
CA LEU A 8 -14.71 -21.43 -40.01
C LEU A 8 -14.94 -20.03 -39.42
N ALA A 9 -16.05 -19.38 -39.79
CA ALA A 9 -16.42 -18.07 -39.27
C ALA A 9 -16.73 -18.12 -37.77
N PHE A 10 -17.44 -19.15 -37.30
CA PHE A 10 -17.69 -19.37 -35.87
C PHE A 10 -16.38 -19.56 -35.08
N PHE A 11 -15.43 -20.33 -35.62
CA PHE A 11 -14.12 -20.55 -34.99
C PHE A 11 -13.26 -19.27 -34.95
N MET A 12 -13.30 -18.46 -36.02
CA MET A 12 -12.64 -17.15 -36.06
C MET A 12 -13.26 -16.16 -35.06
N VAL A 13 -14.60 -16.14 -34.93
CA VAL A 13 -15.29 -15.34 -33.91
C VAL A 13 -14.90 -15.82 -32.51
N LEU A 14 -14.85 -17.12 -32.27
CA LEU A 14 -14.40 -17.70 -31.00
C LEU A 14 -12.96 -17.28 -30.66
N LEU A 15 -12.04 -17.33 -31.64
CA LEU A 15 -10.64 -16.90 -31.50
C LEU A 15 -10.49 -15.39 -31.21
N VAL A 16 -11.39 -14.55 -31.73
CA VAL A 16 -11.45 -13.11 -31.38
C VAL A 16 -11.93 -12.90 -29.93
N PHE A 17 -12.76 -13.79 -29.40
CA PHE A 17 -13.20 -13.77 -27.99
C PHE A 17 -12.19 -14.41 -27.03
N VAL A 18 -11.26 -15.26 -27.50
CA VAL A 18 -10.08 -15.65 -26.73
C VAL A 18 -9.03 -14.53 -26.80
N LYS A 19 -9.39 -13.33 -26.32
CA LYS A 19 -8.34 -12.42 -25.85
C LYS A 19 -7.63 -13.14 -24.73
N SER A 20 -6.33 -13.41 -24.95
CA SER A 20 -5.43 -14.01 -23.97
C SER A 20 -5.64 -13.31 -22.62
N VAL A 21 -6.24 -14.02 -21.67
CA VAL A 21 -6.22 -13.60 -20.27
C VAL A 21 -4.76 -13.72 -19.89
N LYS A 22 -4.02 -12.61 -19.95
CA LYS A 22 -2.68 -12.53 -19.38
C LYS A 22 -2.82 -12.80 -17.89
N SER A 23 -2.64 -14.06 -17.49
CA SER A 23 -2.33 -14.41 -16.13
C SER A 23 -0.87 -14.02 -15.90
N GLU A 24 -0.59 -12.72 -15.82
CA GLU A 24 0.72 -12.25 -15.37
C GLU A 24 0.84 -12.67 -13.89
N ILE A 25 1.77 -13.59 -13.64
CA ILE A 25 2.13 -13.97 -12.27
C ILE A 25 2.63 -12.69 -11.59
N PRO A 26 2.02 -12.25 -10.48
CA PRO A 26 2.46 -11.04 -9.79
C PRO A 26 3.96 -11.12 -9.47
N LEU A 27 4.69 -10.02 -9.66
CA LEU A 27 6.12 -9.92 -9.33
C LEU A 27 6.37 -9.95 -7.81
N ALA A 28 5.34 -9.61 -7.04
CA ALA A 28 5.36 -9.69 -5.59
C ALA A 28 4.04 -10.32 -5.10
N PRO A 29 4.06 -11.05 -3.97
CA PRO A 29 2.85 -11.70 -3.43
C PRO A 29 1.84 -10.69 -2.85
N ALA A 30 2.29 -9.52 -2.41
CA ALA A 30 1.44 -8.46 -1.88
C ALA A 30 2.14 -7.09 -1.86
N LEU A 31 1.35 -6.02 -1.76
CA LEU A 31 1.84 -4.64 -1.55
C LEU A 31 1.17 -4.03 -0.31
N TYR A 32 1.94 -3.68 0.71
CA TYR A 32 1.43 -2.96 1.88
C TYR A 32 1.96 -1.53 1.86
N VAL A 33 1.05 -0.57 1.87
CA VAL A 33 1.33 0.85 1.64
C VAL A 33 1.17 1.60 2.95
N PHE A 34 2.18 2.36 3.32
CA PHE A 34 2.17 3.27 4.47
C PHE A 34 2.62 4.64 3.98
N GLY A 35 2.16 5.70 4.64
CA GLY A 35 2.56 7.06 4.29
C GLY A 35 1.47 8.07 4.60
N ASP A 36 1.49 9.14 3.83
CA ASP A 36 0.61 10.31 3.99
C ASP A 36 -0.33 10.46 2.77
N SER A 37 -0.75 11.69 2.48
CA SER A 37 -1.58 12.04 1.32
C SER A 37 -1.03 11.58 -0.03
N ILE A 38 0.30 11.42 -0.18
CA ILE A 38 0.94 10.97 -1.42
C ILE A 38 0.49 9.55 -1.79
N PHE A 39 0.20 8.74 -0.78
CA PHE A 39 -0.11 7.33 -0.95
C PHE A 39 -1.53 6.97 -0.54
N ASP A 40 -2.28 7.87 0.12
CA ASP A 40 -3.64 7.59 0.60
C ASP A 40 -4.59 7.24 -0.56
N SER A 41 -5.27 6.11 -0.42
CA SER A 41 -6.24 5.60 -1.38
C SER A 41 -7.71 5.81 -0.95
N GLY A 42 -7.94 6.50 0.17
CA GLY A 42 -9.28 6.82 0.67
C GLY A 42 -9.51 6.57 2.17
N ASN A 43 -8.46 6.34 2.97
CA ASN A 43 -8.60 6.19 4.42
C ASN A 43 -9.18 7.45 5.05
N ASN A 44 -8.77 8.64 4.58
CA ASN A 44 -9.22 9.91 5.14
C ASN A 44 -10.73 10.18 5.04
N ASN A 45 -11.41 9.53 4.10
CA ASN A 45 -12.87 9.68 3.97
C ASN A 45 -13.59 9.19 5.23
N LEU A 46 -12.99 8.21 5.93
CA LEU A 46 -13.53 7.55 7.11
C LEU A 46 -12.98 8.11 8.43
N LEU A 47 -12.12 9.13 8.38
CA LEU A 47 -11.55 9.79 9.55
C LEU A 47 -12.25 11.13 9.86
N PRO A 48 -12.29 11.57 11.12
CA PRO A 48 -12.79 12.89 11.52
C PRO A 48 -11.74 13.97 11.21
N THR A 49 -11.47 14.22 9.92
CA THR A 49 -10.48 15.18 9.42
C THR A 49 -11.05 16.06 8.31
N LEU A 50 -10.49 17.26 8.16
CA LEU A 50 -10.77 18.15 7.02
C LEU A 50 -9.97 17.78 5.76
N ALA A 51 -8.89 17.01 5.90
CA ALA A 51 -8.08 16.57 4.78
C ALA A 51 -8.81 15.43 4.05
N LYS A 52 -9.76 15.74 3.17
CA LYS A 52 -10.46 14.75 2.34
C LYS A 52 -10.30 15.10 0.86
N ALA A 53 -10.25 14.07 0.02
CA ALA A 53 -10.15 14.18 -1.43
C ALA A 53 -11.24 13.34 -2.13
N ASP A 54 -12.44 13.33 -1.55
CA ASP A 54 -13.65 12.63 -2.00
C ASP A 54 -14.58 13.50 -2.84
N PHE A 55 -14.07 14.60 -3.40
CA PHE A 55 -14.83 15.54 -4.22
C PHE A 55 -14.07 15.93 -5.50
N LYS A 56 -14.79 16.40 -6.52
CA LYS A 56 -14.17 16.88 -7.77
C LYS A 56 -13.32 18.13 -7.53
N PRO A 57 -12.15 18.29 -8.18
CA PRO A 57 -11.69 17.55 -9.36
C PRO A 57 -10.85 16.29 -9.05
N TYR A 58 -10.75 15.85 -7.78
CA TYR A 58 -10.01 14.63 -7.47
C TYR A 58 -10.62 13.40 -8.15
N GLY A 59 -9.76 12.48 -8.58
CA GLY A 59 -10.16 11.26 -9.28
C GLY A 59 -10.81 11.46 -10.66
N LEU A 60 -10.65 12.63 -11.29
CA LEU A 60 -11.09 12.90 -12.67
C LEU A 60 -10.65 11.83 -13.69
N ASN A 61 -9.41 11.37 -13.57
CA ASN A 61 -8.75 10.38 -14.41
C ASN A 61 -8.74 8.97 -13.78
N PHE A 62 -9.37 8.77 -12.61
CA PHE A 62 -9.41 7.46 -11.94
C PHE A 62 -10.71 6.72 -12.24
N ASN A 63 -10.60 5.44 -12.60
CA ASN A 63 -11.76 4.58 -12.80
C ASN A 63 -12.38 4.22 -11.44
N GLY A 64 -13.28 5.07 -10.98
CA GLY A 64 -13.84 5.07 -9.62
C GLY A 64 -14.14 6.47 -9.08
N GLY A 65 -13.72 7.53 -9.79
CA GLY A 65 -13.95 8.92 -9.40
C GLY A 65 -13.13 9.32 -8.17
N ALA A 66 -13.66 10.28 -7.42
CA ALA A 66 -13.03 10.83 -6.21
C ALA A 66 -13.07 9.80 -5.06
N THR A 67 -12.08 8.90 -5.03
CA THR A 67 -11.98 7.82 -4.04
C THR A 67 -11.33 8.25 -2.72
N GLY A 68 -10.87 9.50 -2.60
CA GLY A 68 -10.04 9.97 -1.48
C GLY A 68 -8.52 9.94 -1.77
N ARG A 69 -8.13 9.60 -3.01
CA ARG A 69 -6.77 9.84 -3.50
C ARG A 69 -6.55 11.33 -3.70
N PHE A 70 -5.48 11.89 -3.13
CA PHE A 70 -5.13 13.32 -3.24
C PHE A 70 -4.48 13.66 -4.60
N THR A 71 -5.09 13.19 -5.68
CA THR A 71 -4.66 13.42 -7.07
C THR A 71 -5.85 13.34 -8.03
N ASP A 72 -5.67 13.75 -9.27
CA ASP A 72 -6.68 13.64 -10.32
C ASP A 72 -6.88 12.18 -10.77
N GLY A 73 -5.97 11.26 -10.45
CA GLY A 73 -5.99 9.87 -10.91
C GLY A 73 -5.44 8.86 -9.91
N LYS A 74 -4.38 8.17 -10.33
CA LYS A 74 -3.64 7.16 -9.57
C LYS A 74 -2.56 7.81 -8.69
N THR A 75 -2.28 7.21 -7.53
CA THR A 75 -1.15 7.53 -6.65
C THR A 75 0.12 6.78 -7.06
N VAL A 76 1.25 7.10 -6.42
CA VAL A 76 2.51 6.35 -6.60
C VAL A 76 2.32 4.87 -6.26
N ALA A 77 1.58 4.56 -5.19
CA ALA A 77 1.31 3.18 -4.79
C ALA A 77 0.49 2.40 -5.83
N ASP A 78 -0.43 3.07 -6.53
CA ASP A 78 -1.23 2.44 -7.58
C ASP A 78 -0.37 2.08 -8.79
N PHE A 79 0.53 2.97 -9.22
CA PHE A 79 1.47 2.65 -10.31
C PHE A 79 2.42 1.50 -9.92
N ILE A 80 2.91 1.47 -8.69
CA ILE A 80 3.72 0.35 -8.19
C ILE A 80 2.91 -0.95 -8.23
N ALA A 81 1.63 -0.94 -7.81
CA ALA A 81 0.77 -2.11 -7.91
C ALA A 81 0.61 -2.60 -9.36
N GLU A 82 0.47 -1.70 -10.33
CA GLU A 82 0.43 -2.06 -11.76
C GLU A 82 1.72 -2.71 -12.22
N PHE A 83 2.87 -2.13 -11.86
CA PHE A 83 4.18 -2.71 -12.21
C PHE A 83 4.39 -4.08 -11.58
N LEU A 84 3.83 -4.32 -10.39
CA LEU A 84 3.89 -5.60 -9.69
C LEU A 84 2.88 -6.63 -10.19
N GLY A 85 1.95 -6.27 -11.08
CA GLY A 85 0.84 -7.14 -11.49
C GLY A 85 -0.15 -7.41 -10.36
N LEU A 86 -0.30 -6.47 -9.42
CA LEU A 86 -1.17 -6.56 -8.25
C LEU A 86 -2.41 -5.67 -8.39
N PRO A 87 -3.55 -6.03 -7.76
CA PRO A 87 -4.65 -5.10 -7.62
C PRO A 87 -4.26 -3.91 -6.74
N PHE A 88 -4.93 -2.77 -6.90
CA PHE A 88 -4.72 -1.61 -6.03
C PHE A 88 -5.02 -1.97 -4.58
N SER A 89 -4.09 -1.59 -3.69
CA SER A 89 -4.25 -1.81 -2.26
C SER A 89 -5.43 -0.97 -1.73
N PRO A 90 -6.48 -1.60 -1.19
CA PRO A 90 -7.64 -0.86 -0.69
C PRO A 90 -7.31 -0.11 0.60
N PRO A 91 -8.03 0.98 0.93
CA PRO A 91 -7.84 1.67 2.19
C PRO A 91 -8.20 0.75 3.35
N TYR A 92 -7.29 0.61 4.31
CA TYR A 92 -7.42 -0.25 5.47
C TYR A 92 -8.73 -0.02 6.23
N LEU A 93 -9.13 1.24 6.40
CA LEU A 93 -10.33 1.61 7.13
C LEU A 93 -11.63 1.23 6.41
N SER A 94 -11.59 1.00 5.09
CA SER A 94 -12.77 0.64 4.31
C SER A 94 -13.05 -0.86 4.26
N LEU A 95 -12.19 -1.69 4.85
CA LEU A 95 -12.37 -3.14 4.82
C LEU A 95 -13.63 -3.59 5.58
N ARG A 96 -14.39 -4.48 4.95
CA ARG A 96 -15.53 -5.18 5.54
C ARG A 96 -15.35 -6.68 5.33
N GLY A 97 -15.34 -7.46 6.40
CA GLY A 97 -15.25 -8.93 6.35
C GLY A 97 -13.85 -9.48 6.02
N SER A 98 -13.79 -10.77 5.71
CA SER A 98 -12.55 -11.51 5.41
C SER A 98 -12.19 -11.41 3.92
N VAL A 99 -11.26 -10.53 3.57
CA VAL A 99 -10.77 -10.36 2.20
C VAL A 99 -9.45 -11.11 2.05
N LYS A 100 -9.23 -11.81 0.91
CA LYS A 100 -7.91 -12.34 0.56
C LYS A 100 -6.97 -11.17 0.29
N LEU A 101 -6.11 -10.84 1.24
CA LEU A 101 -5.26 -9.66 1.18
C LEU A 101 -4.01 -9.93 0.35
N THR A 102 -3.97 -9.38 -0.87
CA THR A 102 -2.74 -9.19 -1.65
C THR A 102 -2.18 -7.78 -1.45
N GLY A 103 -2.58 -7.11 -0.37
CA GLY A 103 -2.15 -5.76 -0.04
C GLY A 103 -3.17 -4.93 0.72
N LEU A 104 -2.68 -3.92 1.45
CA LEU A 104 -3.50 -2.92 2.15
C LEU A 104 -2.82 -1.57 2.17
N ASN A 105 -3.64 -0.52 2.10
CA ASN A 105 -3.17 0.84 2.20
C ASN A 105 -3.53 1.43 3.57
N TYR A 106 -2.52 1.75 4.36
CA TYR A 106 -2.61 2.39 5.67
C TYR A 106 -2.24 3.88 5.62
N ALA A 107 -1.95 4.42 4.44
CA ALA A 107 -1.60 5.83 4.29
C ALA A 107 -2.81 6.74 4.55
N SER A 108 -2.56 7.93 5.10
CA SER A 108 -3.62 8.85 5.52
C SER A 108 -3.19 10.29 5.27
N GLY A 109 -3.99 11.08 4.55
CA GLY A 109 -3.72 12.50 4.35
C GLY A 109 -3.60 13.27 5.66
N SER A 110 -2.63 14.19 5.76
CA SER A 110 -2.37 14.99 6.98
C SER A 110 -2.03 14.16 8.23
N CYS A 111 -1.81 12.85 8.09
CA CYS A 111 -1.47 11.90 9.15
C CYS A 111 -0.36 10.95 8.66
N GLY A 112 0.20 10.14 9.55
CA GLY A 112 1.25 9.18 9.20
C GLY A 112 2.65 9.59 9.68
N LEU A 113 3.65 8.84 9.23
CA LEU A 113 5.06 9.13 9.45
C LEU A 113 5.41 10.32 8.57
N MET A 114 5.18 11.53 9.09
CA MET A 114 5.31 12.81 8.41
C MET A 114 6.72 13.03 7.83
N ASP A 115 7.71 12.32 8.37
CA ASP A 115 9.05 12.28 7.80
C ASP A 115 9.55 10.83 7.64
N PRO A 116 9.49 10.28 6.42
CA PRO A 116 10.04 8.95 6.12
C PRO A 116 11.51 8.99 5.74
N ILE A 117 12.14 10.18 5.63
CA ILE A 117 13.49 10.33 5.09
C ILE A 117 14.46 10.79 6.19
N SER A 118 14.02 11.65 7.10
CA SER A 118 14.86 12.17 8.19
C SER A 118 14.67 11.34 9.47
N PRO A 119 15.77 11.00 10.17
CA PRO A 119 15.69 10.44 11.51
C PRO A 119 15.17 11.47 12.52
N CYS A 120 14.41 11.01 13.51
CA CYS A 120 13.94 11.89 14.60
C CYS A 120 15.08 12.40 15.48
N CYS A 121 16.12 11.59 15.74
CA CYS A 121 17.28 12.08 16.46
C CYS A 121 18.26 12.79 15.52
N ILE A 122 19.05 13.72 16.07
CA ILE A 122 20.15 14.34 15.32
C ILE A 122 21.26 13.29 15.19
N THR A 123 21.70 13.02 13.97
CA THR A 123 22.66 11.95 13.64
C THR A 123 23.97 12.48 13.09
N TRP A 124 25.01 11.64 13.13
CA TRP A 124 26.23 11.88 12.36
C TRP A 124 25.99 11.65 10.86
N ALA A 125 26.93 12.12 10.02
CA ALA A 125 26.92 11.89 8.58
C ALA A 125 25.59 12.28 7.89
N ASN A 126 24.96 13.36 8.36
CA ASN A 126 23.78 13.98 7.76
C ASN A 126 22.61 12.99 7.55
N GLY A 127 22.19 12.27 8.60
CA GLY A 127 21.02 11.38 8.54
C GLY A 127 21.35 9.90 8.38
N THR A 128 22.60 9.54 8.06
CA THR A 128 22.96 8.17 7.64
C THR A 128 23.70 7.36 8.71
N SER A 129 23.79 7.88 9.94
CA SER A 129 24.46 7.21 11.05
C SER A 129 23.65 7.24 12.36
N ALA A 130 24.27 6.77 13.44
CA ALA A 130 23.67 6.75 14.77
C ALA A 130 23.46 8.18 15.31
N CYS A 131 22.61 8.29 16.33
CA CYS A 131 22.37 9.55 17.04
C CYS A 131 23.66 10.13 17.63
N ILE A 132 23.76 11.45 17.66
CA ILE A 132 24.76 12.17 18.43
C ILE A 132 24.33 12.15 19.91
N PRO A 133 25.18 11.68 20.84
CA PRO A 133 24.85 11.67 22.27
C PRO A 133 24.44 13.05 22.81
N GLU A 134 23.52 13.07 23.78
CA GLU A 134 23.03 14.27 24.50
C GLU A 134 22.29 15.32 23.67
N LEU A 135 22.14 15.13 22.36
CA LEU A 135 21.31 16.03 21.55
C LEU A 135 19.83 15.73 21.72
N VAL A 136 19.04 16.80 21.82
CA VAL A 136 17.59 16.71 21.98
C VAL A 136 16.97 16.20 20.67
N PRO A 137 16.25 15.06 20.68
CA PRO A 137 15.59 14.55 19.50
C PRO A 137 14.33 15.36 19.14
N CYS A 138 13.74 15.06 17.99
CA CYS A 138 12.47 15.65 17.59
C CYS A 138 11.36 15.42 18.64
N ARG A 139 10.40 16.35 18.75
CA ARG A 139 9.28 16.23 19.71
C ARG A 139 8.24 15.16 19.36
N ASN A 140 8.14 14.80 18.09
CA ASN A 140 7.10 13.91 17.56
C ASN A 140 7.72 12.64 16.95
N ALA A 141 8.45 11.88 17.77
CA ALA A 141 9.11 10.64 17.34
C ALA A 141 8.10 9.60 16.80
N ASP A 142 6.87 9.64 17.29
CA ASP A 142 5.76 8.81 16.84
C ASP A 142 5.36 9.05 15.37
N LYS A 143 5.81 10.17 14.79
CA LYS A 143 5.57 10.58 13.40
C LYS A 143 6.80 10.43 12.50
N HIS A 144 7.87 9.80 12.95
CA HIS A 144 9.05 9.53 12.11
C HIS A 144 9.17 8.05 11.82
N TYR A 145 9.58 7.69 10.60
CA TYR A 145 9.85 6.30 10.26
C TYR A 145 11.14 5.83 10.95
N PHE A 146 12.18 6.65 10.84
CA PHE A 146 13.51 6.39 11.37
C PHE A 146 13.74 7.08 12.71
N TRP A 147 14.31 6.35 13.67
CA TRP A 147 14.84 6.93 14.89
C TRP A 147 16.22 7.55 14.63
N ASP A 148 17.10 6.78 14.00
CA ASP A 148 18.42 7.17 13.50
C ASP A 148 18.63 6.63 12.07
N GLY A 149 19.83 6.76 11.48
CA GLY A 149 20.10 6.29 10.12
C GLY A 149 20.04 4.77 9.90
N TYR A 150 19.80 3.98 10.94
CA TYR A 150 19.79 2.51 10.89
C TYR A 150 18.49 1.91 11.46
N HIS A 151 17.96 2.51 12.52
CA HIS A 151 16.92 1.95 13.38
C HIS A 151 15.60 2.70 13.21
N LEU A 152 14.51 1.96 13.39
CA LEU A 152 13.15 2.48 13.26
C LEU A 152 12.66 3.04 14.58
N THR A 153 11.66 3.92 14.51
CA THR A 153 10.97 4.39 15.73
C THR A 153 10.13 3.28 16.36
N GLU A 154 9.79 3.46 17.63
CA GLU A 154 8.93 2.53 18.38
C GLU A 154 7.59 2.27 17.65
N THR A 155 7.00 3.32 17.07
CA THR A 155 5.76 3.22 16.29
C THR A 155 5.89 2.21 15.16
N VAL A 156 6.99 2.26 14.42
CA VAL A 156 7.22 1.34 13.29
C VAL A 156 7.50 -0.08 13.80
N TYR A 157 8.32 -0.23 14.85
CA TYR A 157 8.56 -1.55 15.45
C TYR A 157 7.28 -2.18 15.99
N ARG A 158 6.36 -1.41 16.58
CA ARG A 158 5.07 -1.91 17.07
C ARG A 158 4.23 -2.51 15.93
N VAL A 159 4.20 -1.85 14.77
CA VAL A 159 3.50 -2.36 13.59
C VAL A 159 4.14 -3.66 13.10
N ILE A 160 5.47 -3.69 12.94
CA ILE A 160 6.21 -4.88 12.51
C ILE A 160 5.99 -6.04 13.49
N ALA A 161 6.16 -5.80 14.78
CA ALA A 161 6.00 -6.79 15.84
C ALA A 161 4.58 -7.36 15.87
N THR A 162 3.55 -6.52 15.77
CA THR A 162 2.16 -6.98 15.72
C THR A 162 1.93 -7.89 14.52
N LYS A 163 2.38 -7.48 13.33
CA LYS A 163 2.23 -8.27 12.10
C LYS A 163 3.07 -9.55 12.11
N CYS A 164 4.21 -9.56 12.78
CA CYS A 164 5.02 -10.74 12.97
C CYS A 164 4.40 -11.72 13.98
N PHE A 165 3.77 -11.18 15.04
CA PHE A 165 3.24 -12.01 16.13
C PHE A 165 1.96 -12.74 15.72
N ASN A 166 0.99 -12.05 15.11
CA ASN A 166 -0.33 -12.63 14.80
C ASN A 166 -0.80 -12.39 13.35
N GLY A 167 0.05 -11.79 12.50
CA GLY A 167 -0.27 -11.53 11.10
C GLY A 167 0.15 -12.68 10.19
N THR A 168 0.00 -12.49 8.88
CA THR A 168 0.32 -13.50 7.86
C THR A 168 1.32 -13.01 6.81
N SER A 169 1.92 -11.83 7.02
CA SER A 169 2.62 -11.10 5.95
C SER A 169 4.03 -10.64 6.28
N VAL A 170 4.47 -10.72 7.55
CA VAL A 170 5.80 -10.23 7.97
C VAL A 170 6.68 -11.38 8.43
N CYS A 171 6.20 -12.21 9.34
CA CYS A 171 6.89 -13.44 9.76
C CYS A 171 6.19 -14.61 9.10
N ILE A 172 6.87 -15.20 8.12
CA ILE A 172 6.41 -16.30 7.29
C ILE A 172 7.44 -17.43 7.32
N PRO A 173 7.05 -18.72 7.20
CA PRO A 173 5.71 -19.20 6.84
C PRO A 173 4.67 -19.17 7.97
N ASN A 174 5.08 -19.24 9.24
CA ASN A 174 4.18 -19.18 10.40
C ASN A 174 4.46 -17.91 11.22
N ASN A 175 3.43 -17.33 11.80
CA ASN A 175 3.61 -16.23 12.76
C ASN A 175 4.04 -16.76 14.13
N ILE A 176 4.56 -15.87 14.99
CA ILE A 176 5.09 -16.27 16.29
C ILE A 176 4.01 -16.93 17.16
N LYS A 177 2.77 -16.45 17.10
CA LYS A 177 1.66 -17.02 17.86
C LYS A 177 1.40 -18.48 17.46
N GLU A 178 1.35 -18.77 16.17
CA GLU A 178 1.21 -20.15 15.64
C GLU A 178 2.38 -21.06 16.03
N LEU A 179 3.61 -20.53 16.09
CA LEU A 179 4.78 -21.29 16.52
C LEU A 179 4.77 -21.66 18.00
N VAL A 180 4.13 -20.84 18.85
CA VAL A 180 4.14 -21.01 20.31
C VAL A 180 2.89 -21.75 20.81
N GLU A 181 1.76 -21.59 20.12
CA GLU A 181 0.49 -22.22 20.47
C GLU A 181 0.22 -23.55 19.73
N GLY A 182 1.09 -23.92 18.78
CA GLY A 182 0.98 -25.11 17.94
C GLY A 182 1.54 -26.40 18.52
#